data_AF-A0A9W8LQB2-F1
#
_entry.id   AF-A0A9W8LQB2-F1
#
_cell.length_a   1.000
_cell.length_b   1.000
_cell.length_c   1.000
_cell.angle_alpha   90.00
_cell.angle_beta   90.00
_cell.angle_gamma   90.00
#
_symmetry.space_group_name_H-M   'P 1'
#
loop_
_entity.id
_entity.type
_entity.pdbx_description
1 polymer ?
#
loop_
_entity_poly.entity_id
_entity_poly.type
_entity_poly.pdbx_seq_one_letter_code
_entity_poly.pdbx_strand_id
1 'polypeptide(L)'
;MRMVGSWKESDVKYYEVGNPLLWWASTACCFLFPLQIVYYFARKQRQLPTVWDSDREFQQFWDSAKLLWGGWALHYLPFFLMGRVTYLHHYLPALYFALLLLAFEIDYCCRRLLGWYRLRMAVVVVWAAASLAVFCWFAPLTFGYTGAMANLKHRQWLPTWNIYVDQHTI
;
A
#
# COMPACT_ATOMS: atom_id res chain seq x y z
N MET A 1 -0.34 1.27 -14.09
CA MET A 1 0.17 2.66 -14.12
C MET A 1 0.18 3.11 -15.56
N ARG A 2 -0.23 4.34 -15.84
CA ARG A 2 -0.38 4.83 -17.21
C ARG A 2 -0.16 6.33 -17.25
N MET A 3 0.41 6.81 -18.34
CA MET A 3 0.43 8.23 -18.65
C MET A 3 -1.00 8.71 -18.94
N VAL A 4 -1.35 9.89 -18.41
CA VAL A 4 -2.56 10.61 -18.74
C VAL A 4 -2.14 11.83 -19.57
N GLY A 5 -2.57 11.87 -20.83
CA GLY A 5 -2.26 12.95 -21.76
C GLY A 5 -1.51 12.48 -23.01
N SER A 6 -0.81 13.41 -23.65
CA SER A 6 -0.10 13.21 -24.92
C SER A 6 1.42 13.15 -24.69
N TRP A 7 2.13 12.37 -25.52
CA TRP A 7 3.59 12.25 -25.48
C TRP A 7 4.33 13.45 -26.09
N LYS A 8 3.61 14.46 -26.60
CA LYS A 8 4.21 15.65 -27.20
C LYS A 8 5.02 16.43 -26.19
N GLU A 9 6.17 16.94 -26.60
CA GLU A 9 7.06 17.71 -25.73
C GLU A 9 6.40 19.01 -25.22
N SER A 10 5.53 19.62 -26.02
CA SER A 10 4.78 20.83 -25.67
C SER A 10 3.75 20.66 -24.56
N ASP A 11 3.34 19.43 -24.28
CA ASP A 11 2.21 19.15 -23.39
C ASP A 11 2.68 18.88 -21.96
N VAL A 12 1.89 19.30 -20.98
CA VAL A 12 2.07 18.90 -19.57
C VAL A 12 1.67 17.45 -19.42
N LYS A 13 2.56 16.64 -18.87
CA LYS A 13 2.38 15.19 -18.78
C LYS A 13 2.15 14.76 -17.33
N TYR A 14 1.15 13.91 -17.14
CA TYR A 14 0.83 13.31 -15.85
C TYR A 14 1.03 11.79 -15.94
N TYR A 15 1.44 11.18 -14.84
CA TYR A 15 1.57 9.73 -14.76
C TYR A 15 0.88 9.23 -13.49
N GLU A 16 -0.12 8.38 -13.66
CA GLU A 16 -0.87 7.82 -12.55
C GLU A 16 -0.03 6.71 -11.87
N VAL A 17 0.74 7.14 -10.87
CA VAL A 17 1.52 6.29 -9.97
C VAL A 17 1.26 6.76 -8.54
N GLY A 18 0.87 5.85 -7.65
CA GLY A 18 0.85 6.15 -6.22
C GLY A 18 2.21 5.93 -5.59
N ASN A 19 2.29 6.16 -4.29
CA ASN A 19 3.53 5.99 -3.54
C ASN A 19 3.92 4.50 -3.47
N PRO A 20 4.99 4.04 -4.15
CA PRO A 20 5.29 2.62 -4.24
C PRO A 20 5.64 1.98 -2.90
N LEU A 21 6.28 2.73 -1.99
CA LEU A 21 6.56 2.28 -0.63
C LEU A 21 5.26 1.91 0.09
N LEU A 22 4.29 2.82 0.08
CA LEU A 22 3.00 2.62 0.74
C LEU A 22 2.16 1.53 0.07
N TRP A 23 2.19 1.46 -1.27
CA TRP A 23 1.49 0.43 -2.03
C TRP A 23 2.01 -0.95 -1.70
N TRP A 24 3.31 -1.18 -1.83
CA TRP A 24 3.89 -2.50 -1.57
C TRP A 24 3.73 -2.91 -0.12
N ALA A 25 3.96 -1.99 0.82
CA ALA A 25 3.81 -2.29 2.24
C ALA A 25 2.36 -2.63 2.62
N SER A 26 1.39 -1.84 2.15
CA SER A 26 -0.03 -2.11 2.43
C SER A 26 -0.54 -3.37 1.74
N THR A 27 -0.11 -3.64 0.50
CA THR A 27 -0.42 -4.90 -0.18
C THR A 27 0.16 -6.10 0.56
N ALA A 28 1.43 -6.05 0.99
CA ALA A 28 2.03 -7.12 1.78
C ALA A 28 1.25 -7.35 3.08
N CYS A 29 0.86 -6.27 3.77
CA CYS A 29 0.04 -6.32 4.98
C CYS A 29 -1.33 -7.00 4.73
N CYS A 30 -2.02 -6.68 3.64
CA CYS A 30 -3.29 -7.32 3.28
C CYS A 30 -3.17 -8.84 3.07
N PHE A 31 -2.01 -9.35 2.61
CA PHE A 31 -1.77 -10.79 2.47
C PHE A 31 -1.25 -11.45 3.76
N LEU A 32 -0.47 -10.73 4.57
CA LEU A 32 0.05 -11.25 5.84
C LEU A 32 -1.05 -11.37 6.90
N PHE A 33 -2.02 -10.46 6.92
CA PHE A 33 -3.12 -10.48 7.89
C PHE A 33 -3.90 -11.82 7.92
N PRO A 34 -4.45 -12.36 6.82
CA PRO A 34 -5.14 -13.64 6.87
C PRO A 34 -4.22 -14.80 7.30
N LEU A 35 -2.93 -14.75 6.95
CA LEU A 35 -1.95 -15.74 7.41
C LEU A 35 -1.76 -15.68 8.93
N GLN A 36 -1.71 -14.48 9.51
CA GLN A 36 -1.63 -14.27 10.96
C GLN A 36 -2.86 -14.84 11.68
N ILE A 37 -4.06 -14.67 11.10
CA ILE A 37 -5.30 -15.22 11.65
C ILE A 37 -5.32 -16.75 11.58
N VAL A 38 -4.96 -17.32 10.43
CA VAL A 38 -4.85 -18.78 10.26
C VAL A 38 -3.83 -19.35 11.25
N TYR A 39 -2.68 -18.71 11.41
CA TYR A 39 -1.66 -19.10 12.37
C TYR A 39 -2.17 -19.09 13.82
N TYR A 40 -2.90 -18.04 14.22
CA TYR A 40 -3.53 -17.97 15.55
C TYR A 40 -4.46 -19.17 15.80
N PHE A 41 -5.42 -19.42 14.90
CA PHE A 41 -6.39 -20.50 15.07
C PHE A 41 -5.74 -21.88 15.03
N ALA A 42 -4.73 -22.08 14.16
CA ALA A 42 -3.97 -23.32 14.10
C ALA A 42 -3.24 -23.62 15.42
N ARG A 43 -2.63 -22.61 16.07
CA ARG A 43 -1.99 -22.79 17.39
C ARG A 43 -3.01 -23.02 18.50
N LYS A 44 -4.12 -22.28 18.47
CA LYS A 44 -5.22 -22.43 19.44
C LYS A 44 -5.82 -23.83 19.39
N GLN A 45 -6.07 -24.37 18.19
CA GLN A 45 -6.57 -25.74 18.01
C GLN A 45 -5.60 -26.81 18.54
N ARG A 46 -4.29 -26.55 18.44
CA ARG A 46 -3.23 -27.43 18.96
C ARG A 46 -2.90 -27.18 20.44
N GLN A 47 -3.63 -26.30 21.12
CA GLN A 47 -3.38 -25.92 22.51
C GLN A 47 -1.95 -25.41 22.75
N LEU A 48 -1.34 -24.79 21.73
CA LEU A 48 -0.01 -24.21 21.80
C LEU A 48 -0.09 -22.75 22.30
N PRO A 49 0.93 -22.24 23.00
CA PRO A 49 1.00 -20.84 23.38
C PRO A 49 0.84 -19.92 22.16
N THR A 50 -0.06 -18.94 22.23
CA THR A 50 -0.28 -18.00 21.12
C THR A 50 0.55 -16.74 21.30
N VAL A 51 0.59 -15.92 20.24
CA VAL A 51 1.23 -14.61 20.34
C VAL A 51 0.45 -13.70 21.27
N TRP A 52 -0.87 -13.86 21.44
CA TRP A 52 -1.67 -13.06 22.37
C TRP A 52 -1.67 -13.69 23.76
N ASP A 53 -1.63 -12.85 24.79
CA ASP A 53 -1.54 -13.28 26.19
C ASP A 53 -2.92 -13.70 26.71
N SER A 54 -4.00 -13.23 26.08
CA SER A 54 -5.38 -13.62 26.39
C SER A 54 -6.31 -13.55 25.19
N ASP A 55 -7.41 -14.31 25.24
CA ASP A 55 -8.49 -14.23 24.24
C ASP A 55 -9.10 -12.83 24.13
N ARG A 56 -9.10 -12.07 25.23
CA ARG A 56 -9.55 -10.66 25.25
C ARG A 56 -8.62 -9.77 24.42
N GLU A 57 -7.32 -9.94 24.54
CA GLU A 57 -6.33 -9.17 23.77
C GLU A 57 -6.48 -9.48 22.27
N PHE A 58 -6.63 -10.76 21.92
CA PHE A 58 -6.91 -11.16 20.55
C PHE A 58 -8.21 -10.54 20.03
N GLN A 59 -9.28 -10.54 20.83
CA GLN A 59 -10.56 -9.97 20.44
C GLN A 59 -10.44 -8.46 20.16
N GLN A 60 -9.69 -7.71 20.97
CA GLN A 60 -9.45 -6.27 20.76
C GLN A 60 -8.69 -6.00 19.45
N PHE A 61 -7.68 -6.83 19.16
CA PHE A 61 -6.97 -6.79 17.88
C PHE A 61 -7.92 -7.10 16.71
N TRP A 62 -8.67 -8.20 16.82
CA TRP A 62 -9.59 -8.69 15.81
C TRP A 62 -10.67 -7.66 15.47
N ASP A 63 -11.28 -7.03 16.49
CA ASP A 63 -12.35 -6.07 16.29
C ASP A 63 -11.95 -4.87 15.42
N SER A 64 -10.71 -4.42 15.56
CA SER A 64 -10.16 -3.34 14.74
C SER A 64 -9.71 -3.86 13.37
N ALA A 65 -8.91 -4.92 13.34
CA ALA A 65 -8.27 -5.40 12.12
C ALA A 65 -9.27 -5.98 11.10
N LYS A 66 -10.32 -6.68 11.57
CA LYS A 66 -11.34 -7.29 10.71
C LYS A 66 -12.13 -6.24 9.92
N LEU A 67 -12.36 -5.07 10.52
CA LEU A 67 -13.05 -3.96 9.84
C LEU A 67 -12.18 -3.38 8.73
N LEU A 68 -10.90 -3.15 9.02
CA LEU A 68 -9.96 -2.58 8.07
C LEU A 68 -9.68 -3.53 6.91
N TRP A 69 -9.35 -4.79 7.20
CA TRP A 69 -9.12 -5.80 6.17
C TRP A 69 -10.41 -6.14 5.41
N GLY A 70 -11.54 -6.26 6.10
CA GLY A 70 -12.84 -6.47 5.48
C GLY A 70 -13.23 -5.32 4.54
N GLY A 71 -12.96 -4.07 4.94
CA GLY A 71 -13.13 -2.90 4.08
C GLY A 71 -12.29 -2.99 2.81
N TRP A 72 -11.02 -3.37 2.91
CA TRP A 72 -10.17 -3.62 1.73
C TRP A 72 -10.74 -4.73 0.85
N ALA A 73 -11.07 -5.89 1.43
CA ALA A 73 -11.56 -7.05 0.69
C ALA A 73 -12.89 -6.76 -0.03
N LEU A 74 -13.83 -6.10 0.65
CA LEU A 74 -15.13 -5.75 0.07
C LEU A 74 -15.02 -4.69 -1.04
N HIS A 75 -14.03 -3.79 -0.97
CA HIS A 75 -13.80 -2.83 -2.04
C HIS A 75 -12.93 -3.39 -3.17
N TYR A 76 -12.17 -4.46 -2.95
CA TYR A 76 -11.25 -4.99 -3.97
C TYR A 76 -11.79 -6.23 -4.68
N LEU A 77 -12.30 -7.22 -3.94
CA LEU A 77 -12.72 -8.51 -4.47
C LEU A 77 -13.83 -8.41 -5.54
N PRO A 78 -14.83 -7.52 -5.45
CA PRO A 78 -15.85 -7.42 -6.49
C PRO A 78 -15.29 -7.09 -7.87
N PHE A 79 -14.16 -6.38 -7.96
CA PHE A 79 -13.55 -6.01 -9.24
C PHE A 79 -13.02 -7.22 -10.03
N PHE A 80 -12.73 -8.35 -9.37
CA PHE A 80 -12.35 -9.59 -10.06
C PHE A 80 -13.55 -10.30 -10.71
N LEU A 81 -14.77 -9.98 -10.28
CA LEU A 81 -16.01 -10.55 -10.83
C LEU A 81 -16.64 -9.64 -11.90
N MET A 82 -16.13 -8.42 -12.08
CA MET A 82 -16.66 -7.48 -13.05
C MET A 82 -16.18 -7.82 -14.47
N GLY A 83 -17.12 -7.96 -15.41
CA GLY A 83 -16.84 -8.20 -16.83
C GLY A 83 -16.51 -6.93 -17.65
N ARG A 84 -16.10 -5.84 -17.00
CA ARG A 84 -15.80 -4.55 -17.66
C ARG A 84 -14.36 -4.13 -17.40
N VAL A 85 -13.84 -3.24 -18.24
CA VAL A 85 -12.51 -2.66 -18.07
C VAL A 85 -12.42 -1.92 -16.74
N THR A 86 -11.40 -2.24 -15.95
CA THR A 86 -11.08 -1.55 -14.70
C THR A 86 -9.76 -0.81 -14.85
N TYR A 87 -9.66 0.32 -14.17
CA TYR A 87 -8.49 1.19 -14.14
C TYR A 87 -7.99 1.35 -12.71
N LEU A 88 -6.76 1.84 -12.57
CA LEU A 88 -6.09 1.97 -11.28
C LEU A 88 -6.89 2.77 -10.24
N HIS A 89 -7.58 3.84 -10.64
CA HIS A 89 -8.41 4.62 -9.73
C HIS A 89 -9.53 3.82 -9.04
N HIS A 90 -9.99 2.71 -9.62
CA HIS A 90 -10.96 1.82 -9.00
C HIS A 90 -10.40 1.13 -7.74
N TYR A 91 -9.07 1.01 -7.63
CA TYR A 91 -8.40 0.45 -6.47
C TYR A 91 -8.27 1.47 -5.31
N LEU A 92 -8.43 2.77 -5.55
CA LEU A 92 -8.20 3.80 -4.52
C LEU A 92 -9.06 3.65 -3.25
N PRO A 93 -10.37 3.29 -3.34
CA PRO A 93 -11.16 3.00 -2.15
C PRO A 93 -10.61 1.83 -1.33
N ALA A 94 -10.19 0.75 -1.99
CA ALA A 94 -9.58 -0.40 -1.32
C ALA A 94 -8.22 -0.02 -0.70
N LEU A 95 -7.40 0.75 -1.43
CA LEU A 95 -6.11 1.24 -0.95
C LEU A 95 -6.25 2.05 0.34
N TYR A 96 -7.30 2.85 0.50
CA TYR A 96 -7.55 3.59 1.74
C TYR A 96 -7.62 2.66 2.96
N PHE A 97 -8.41 1.59 2.86
CA PHE A 97 -8.49 0.58 3.91
C PHE A 97 -7.16 -0.17 4.11
N ALA A 98 -6.44 -0.47 3.03
CA ALA A 98 -5.13 -1.12 3.11
C ALA A 98 -4.09 -0.26 3.87
N LEU A 99 -4.10 1.06 3.68
CA LEU A 99 -3.22 1.99 4.38
C LEU A 99 -3.58 2.11 5.87
N LEU A 100 -4.87 2.13 6.20
CA LEU A 100 -5.31 2.10 7.60
C LEU A 100 -4.91 0.79 8.29
N LEU A 101 -5.07 -0.34 7.60
CA LEU A 101 -4.61 -1.64 8.09
C LEU A 101 -3.09 -1.65 8.31
N LEU A 102 -2.33 -1.13 7.36
CA LEU A 102 -0.87 -1.00 7.49
C LEU A 102 -0.49 -0.17 8.73
N ALA A 103 -1.11 0.99 8.93
CA ALA A 103 -0.85 1.84 10.08
C ALA A 103 -1.20 1.13 11.40
N PHE A 104 -2.34 0.43 11.43
CA PHE A 104 -2.77 -0.37 12.58
C PHE A 104 -1.77 -1.49 12.90
N GLU A 105 -1.33 -2.26 11.91
CA GLU A 105 -0.37 -3.35 12.11
C GLU A 105 1.01 -2.86 12.55
N ILE A 106 1.50 -1.75 11.97
CA ILE A 106 2.75 -1.12 12.41
C ILE A 106 2.65 -0.73 13.88
N ASP A 107 1.58 -0.04 14.27
CA ASP A 107 1.36 0.38 15.65
C ASP A 107 1.22 -0.82 16.59
N TYR A 108 0.42 -1.83 16.22
CA TYR A 108 0.24 -3.05 17.00
C TYR A 108 1.56 -3.80 17.24
N CYS A 109 2.33 -4.01 16.16
CA CYS A 109 3.65 -4.63 16.23
C CYS A 109 4.64 -3.79 17.05
N CYS A 110 4.65 -2.47 16.89
CA CYS A 110 5.50 -1.58 17.69
C CYS A 110 5.14 -1.62 19.17
N ARG A 111 3.86 -1.69 19.53
CA ARG A 111 3.45 -1.81 20.94
C ARG A 111 3.93 -3.10 21.57
N ARG A 112 3.94 -4.19 20.80
CA ARG A 112 4.33 -5.52 21.27
C ARG A 112 5.85 -5.73 21.30
N LEU A 113 6.58 -5.20 20.31
CA LEU A 113 8.02 -5.41 20.17
C LEU A 113 8.86 -4.31 20.84
N LEU A 114 8.37 -3.08 20.89
CA LEU A 114 9.11 -1.93 21.41
C LEU A 114 8.44 -1.46 22.70
N GLY A 115 9.08 -1.65 23.85
CA GLY A 115 8.55 -1.15 25.13
C GLY A 115 8.62 0.37 25.28
N TRP A 116 9.50 1.04 24.52
CA TRP A 116 9.79 2.46 24.70
C TRP A 116 8.97 3.35 23.77
N TYR A 117 8.18 4.26 24.34
CA TYR A 117 7.37 5.23 23.59
C TYR A 117 8.18 6.02 22.54
N ARG A 118 9.41 6.44 22.88
CA ARG A 118 10.27 7.17 21.95
C ARG A 118 10.65 6.36 20.70
N LEU A 119 10.88 5.06 20.84
CA LEU A 119 11.19 4.19 19.70
C LEU A 119 9.96 3.99 18.81
N ARG A 120 8.77 3.82 19.41
CA ARG A 120 7.52 3.74 18.65
C ARG A 120 7.30 5.02 17.83
N MET A 121 7.55 6.18 18.43
CA MET A 121 7.44 7.45 17.71
C MET A 121 8.50 7.63 16.63
N ALA A 122 9.72 7.15 16.86
CA ALA A 122 10.75 7.13 15.82
C ALA A 122 10.30 6.30 14.61
N VAL A 123 9.68 5.12 14.81
CA VAL A 123 9.16 4.30 13.71
C VAL A 123 8.10 5.05 12.90
N VAL A 124 7.15 5.71 13.57
CA VAL A 124 6.10 6.50 12.90
C VAL A 124 6.71 7.66 12.11
N VAL A 125 7.65 8.40 12.71
CA VAL A 125 8.34 9.52 12.05
C VAL A 125 9.14 9.04 10.83
N VAL A 126 9.84 7.91 10.94
CA VAL A 126 10.59 7.32 9.82
C VAL A 126 9.65 6.92 8.69
N TRP A 127 8.52 6.28 8.99
CA TRP A 127 7.51 5.94 7.98
C TRP A 127 6.93 7.17 7.30
N ALA A 128 6.61 8.22 8.06
CA ALA A 128 6.10 9.47 7.51
C ALA A 128 7.14 10.17 6.63
N ALA A 129 8.39 10.27 7.10
CA ALA A 129 9.49 10.87 6.37
C ALA A 129 9.83 10.11 5.07
N ALA A 130 9.87 8.77 5.13
CA ALA A 130 10.09 7.93 3.96
C ALA A 130 8.95 8.08 2.94
N SER A 131 7.71 8.12 3.41
CA SER A 131 6.54 8.35 2.56
C SER A 131 6.60 9.71 1.88
N LEU A 132 6.97 10.76 2.61
CA LEU A 132 7.15 12.10 2.07
C LEU A 132 8.31 12.17 1.07
N ALA A 133 9.46 11.55 1.37
CA ALA A 133 10.60 11.51 0.48
C ALA A 133 10.26 10.84 -0.86
N VAL A 134 9.56 9.69 -0.81
CA VAL A 134 9.07 9.01 -2.01
C VAL A 134 8.05 9.87 -2.76
N PHE A 135 7.15 10.56 -2.06
CA PHE A 135 6.24 11.51 -2.71
C PHE A 135 7.00 12.63 -3.43
N CYS A 136 7.97 13.28 -2.78
CA CYS A 136 8.81 14.31 -3.40
C CYS A 136 9.59 13.77 -4.61
N TRP A 137 10.03 12.51 -4.56
CA TRP A 137 10.67 11.84 -5.70
C TRP A 137 9.71 11.62 -6.87
N PHE A 138 8.43 11.34 -6.64
CA PHE A 138 7.45 11.17 -7.72
C PHE A 138 6.64 12.44 -8.04
N ALA A 139 6.82 13.54 -7.30
CA ALA A 139 6.03 14.76 -7.41
C ALA A 139 5.90 15.35 -8.83
N PRO A 140 6.94 15.37 -9.69
CA PRO A 140 6.79 15.86 -11.07
C PRO A 140 5.78 15.07 -11.90
N LEU A 141 5.59 13.78 -11.59
CA LEU A 141 4.62 12.93 -12.28
C LEU A 141 3.18 13.18 -11.82
N THR A 142 3.01 13.74 -10.60
CA THR A 142 1.70 14.08 -10.01
C THR A 142 1.30 15.52 -10.32
N PHE A 143 2.21 16.49 -10.16
CA PHE A 143 1.91 17.91 -10.40
C PHE A 143 1.97 18.30 -11.88
N GLY A 144 2.52 17.43 -12.72
CA GLY A 144 2.67 17.65 -14.15
C GLY A 144 4.11 18.00 -14.50
N TYR A 145 4.61 17.37 -15.56
CA TYR A 145 5.96 17.58 -16.07
C TYR A 145 5.92 18.13 -17.50
N THR A 146 6.60 19.25 -17.73
CA THR A 146 6.65 19.96 -19.03
C THR A 146 7.84 19.55 -19.89
N GLY A 147 8.84 18.85 -19.34
CA GLY A 147 10.02 18.43 -20.09
C GLY A 147 9.82 17.16 -20.92
N ALA A 148 10.90 16.72 -21.57
CA ALA A 148 10.97 15.43 -22.24
C ALA A 148 10.94 14.28 -21.21
N MET A 149 10.04 13.32 -21.37
CA MET A 149 9.88 12.21 -20.41
C MET A 149 11.14 11.35 -20.27
N ALA A 150 12.02 11.33 -21.28
CA ALA A 150 13.32 10.69 -21.22
C ALA A 150 14.16 11.15 -20.01
N ASN A 151 14.01 12.41 -19.58
CA ASN A 151 14.70 12.94 -18.40
C ASN A 151 14.26 12.25 -17.10
N LEU A 152 13.05 11.68 -17.05
CA LEU A 152 12.50 10.97 -15.90
C LEU A 152 12.76 9.46 -15.95
N LYS A 153 13.58 8.97 -16.89
CA LYS A 153 13.94 7.54 -17.01
C LYS A 153 14.47 6.95 -15.69
N HIS A 154 15.26 7.71 -14.94
CA HIS A 154 15.82 7.29 -13.65
C HIS A 154 14.75 7.05 -12.55
N ARG A 155 13.50 7.45 -12.78
CA ARG A 155 12.38 7.26 -11.84
C ARG A 155 11.57 5.99 -12.14
N GLN A 156 11.93 5.25 -13.18
CA GLN A 156 11.35 3.95 -13.51
C GLN A 156 11.90 2.88 -12.56
N TRP A 157 11.15 2.54 -11.51
CA TRP A 157 11.55 1.48 -10.58
C TRP A 157 11.23 0.09 -11.09
N LEU A 158 10.18 -0.05 -11.90
CA LEU A 158 9.81 -1.32 -12.54
C LEU A 158 9.77 -1.18 -14.07
N PRO A 159 10.21 -2.20 -14.82
CA PRO A 159 10.18 -2.18 -16.29
C PRO A 159 8.77 -1.97 -16.88
N THR A 160 7.72 -2.38 -16.16
CA THR A 160 6.33 -2.24 -16.56
C THR A 160 5.80 -0.80 -16.46
N TRP A 161 6.54 0.11 -15.82
CA TRP A 161 6.15 1.52 -15.71
C TRP A 161 6.59 2.25 -16.97
N ASN A 162 5.68 2.37 -17.93
CA ASN A 162 5.85 3.09 -19.20
C ASN A 162 5.92 4.62 -19.01
N ILE A 163 6.92 5.11 -18.28
CA ILE A 163 7.07 6.54 -17.96
C ILE A 163 7.60 7.34 -19.16
N TYR A 164 8.52 6.77 -19.94
CA TYR A 164 9.21 7.47 -21.04
C TYR A 164 9.18 6.76 -22.39
N VAL A 165 8.77 5.50 -22.45
CA VAL A 165 8.60 4.75 -23.71
C VAL A 165 7.12 4.43 -23.87
N ASP A 166 6.56 4.82 -25.01
CA ASP A 166 5.28 4.28 -25.44
C ASP A 166 5.51 2.88 -26.03
N GLN A 167 5.01 1.85 -25.35
CA GLN A 167 5.17 0.46 -25.79
C GLN A 167 4.24 0.09 -26.96
N HIS A 168 3.38 1.01 -27.40
CA HIS A 168 2.38 0.78 -28.45
C HIS A 168 2.77 1.39 -29.81
N THR A 169 3.97 1.95 -29.95
CA THR A 169 4.50 2.58 -31.18
C THR A 169 5.61 1.74 -31.85
N ILE A 170 5.51 0.41 -31.79
CA ILE A 170 6.32 -0.50 -32.64
C ILE A 170 5.62 -0.71 -33.98
#